data_AF-A0AAD4LE20-F1
#
_entry.id   AF-A0AAD4LE20-F1
#
_cell.length_a   1.000
_cell.length_b   1.000
_cell.length_c   1.000
_cell.angle_alpha   90.00
_cell.angle_beta   90.00
_cell.angle_gamma   90.00
#
_symmetry.space_group_name_H-M   'P 1'
#
loop_
_entity.id
_entity.type
_entity.pdbx_description
1 polymer ?
#
loop_
_entity_poly.entity_id
_entity_poly.type
_entity_poly.pdbx_seq_one_letter_code
_entity_poly.pdbx_strand_id
1 'polypeptide(L)'
;MLHVLPTEVMLDVLSHLPIPSLLSLPVLSHQWLDFFTTNQSKIFRNAALYHEYIHPETLLLEDALSVNTGRPWAESTSWMDFCHRSFQLYAKLGGGERACSRACIVASRSRSTKSTVLWCLPQSYVRPFAHCEHDNGYLVFDRMSEEKEVWRLASDFSTEGKAAIHSPPDVEQMDASACAATVYHQ
;
A
#
# COMPACT_ATOMS: atom_id res chain seq x y z
N MET A 1 10.18 -3.42 -32.28
CA MET A 1 9.96 -1.96 -32.16
C MET A 1 10.51 -1.39 -30.85
N LEU A 2 10.34 -2.03 -29.68
CA LEU A 2 10.88 -1.50 -28.41
C LEU A 2 12.42 -1.55 -28.28
N HIS A 3 13.11 -2.45 -28.97
CA HIS A 3 14.59 -2.59 -28.93
C HIS A 3 15.38 -1.42 -29.56
N VAL A 4 14.70 -0.44 -30.16
CA VAL A 4 15.32 0.77 -30.73
C VAL A 4 15.39 1.88 -29.68
N LEU A 5 14.66 1.73 -28.57
CA LEU A 5 14.63 2.72 -27.49
C LEU A 5 15.87 2.56 -26.59
N PRO A 6 16.36 3.66 -26.01
CA PRO A 6 17.34 3.59 -24.93
C PRO A 6 16.85 2.72 -23.77
N THR A 7 17.77 2.01 -23.13
CA THR A 7 17.47 1.13 -21.99
C THR A 7 16.68 1.81 -20.88
N GLU A 8 16.95 3.07 -20.59
CA GLU A 8 16.25 3.85 -19.55
C GLU A 8 14.76 4.01 -19.86
N VAL A 9 14.42 4.31 -21.12
CA VAL A 9 13.03 4.44 -21.57
C VAL A 9 12.32 3.09 -21.52
N MET A 10 13.02 2.00 -21.86
CA MET A 10 12.46 0.66 -21.71
C MET A 10 12.17 0.35 -20.24
N LEU A 11 13.11 0.63 -19.33
CA LEU A 11 12.93 0.38 -17.90
C LEU A 11 11.77 1.19 -17.31
N ASP A 12 11.59 2.42 -17.77
CA ASP A 12 10.47 3.28 -17.39
C ASP A 12 9.14 2.68 -17.87
N VAL A 13 9.00 2.39 -19.17
CA VAL A 13 7.80 1.77 -19.74
C VAL A 13 7.45 0.44 -19.06
N LEU A 14 8.46 -0.38 -18.78
CA LEU A 14 8.27 -1.66 -18.09
C LEU A 14 7.79 -1.48 -16.64
N SER A 15 8.21 -0.42 -15.95
CA SER A 15 7.79 -0.18 -14.55
C SER A 15 6.27 -0.02 -14.39
N HIS A 16 5.60 0.48 -15.42
CA HIS A 16 4.15 0.66 -15.46
C HIS A 16 3.36 -0.62 -15.73
N LEU A 17 4.02 -1.71 -16.14
CA LEU A 17 3.33 -2.96 -16.49
C LEU A 17 2.96 -3.77 -15.24
N PRO A 18 1.85 -4.52 -15.28
CA PRO A 18 1.54 -5.50 -14.24
C PRO A 18 2.64 -6.55 -14.11
N ILE A 19 2.88 -7.02 -12.88
CA ILE A 19 3.90 -8.06 -12.59
C ILE A 19 3.73 -9.32 -13.47
N PRO A 20 2.51 -9.85 -13.70
CA PRO A 20 2.34 -10.99 -14.61
C PRO A 20 2.78 -10.71 -16.04
N SER A 21 2.55 -9.49 -16.54
CA SER A 21 2.99 -9.09 -17.88
C SER A 21 4.51 -9.02 -17.98
N LEU A 22 5.18 -8.52 -16.95
CA LEU A 22 6.65 -8.51 -16.89
C LEU A 22 7.25 -9.91 -16.96
N LEU A 23 6.66 -10.88 -16.26
CA LEU A 23 7.09 -12.28 -16.27
C LEU A 23 6.91 -12.97 -17.63
N SER A 24 6.05 -12.45 -18.50
CA SER A 24 5.83 -12.98 -19.86
C SER A 24 6.82 -12.45 -20.91
N LEU A 25 7.55 -11.36 -20.62
CA LEU A 25 8.48 -10.76 -21.59
C LEU A 25 9.61 -11.70 -22.06
N PRO A 26 10.26 -12.49 -21.18
CA PRO A 26 11.36 -13.35 -21.58
C PRO A 26 10.99 -14.40 -22.63
N VAL A 27 9.70 -14.78 -22.73
CA VAL A 27 9.24 -15.79 -23.69
C VAL A 27 8.84 -15.20 -25.05
N LEU A 28 8.83 -13.87 -25.20
CA LEU A 28 8.45 -13.23 -26.46
C LEU A 28 9.57 -13.25 -27.50
N SER A 29 10.85 -13.15 -27.08
CA SER A 29 12.02 -13.23 -27.97
C SER A 29 13.33 -13.40 -27.19
N HIS A 30 14.38 -13.87 -27.87
CA HIS A 30 15.74 -13.94 -27.30
C HIS A 30 16.27 -12.57 -26.86
N GLN A 31 15.97 -11.51 -27.61
CA GLN A 31 16.37 -10.15 -27.22
C GLN A 31 15.72 -9.72 -25.89
N TRP A 32 14.45 -10.08 -25.67
CA TRP A 32 13.79 -9.81 -24.41
C TRP A 32 14.34 -10.65 -23.27
N LEU A 33 14.68 -11.91 -23.51
CA LEU A 33 15.34 -12.76 -22.52
C LEU A 33 16.70 -12.18 -22.09
N ASP A 34 17.53 -11.75 -23.04
CA ASP A 34 18.85 -11.16 -22.77
C ASP A 34 18.71 -9.82 -22.02
N PHE A 35 17.77 -8.97 -22.45
CA PHE A 35 17.48 -7.71 -21.77
C PHE A 35 16.99 -7.92 -20.34
N PHE A 36 16.05 -8.86 -20.17
CA PHE A 36 15.42 -9.16 -18.89
C PHE A 36 16.43 -9.75 -17.90
N THR A 37 17.26 -10.70 -18.33
CA THR A 37 18.30 -11.29 -17.47
C THR A 37 19.34 -10.25 -17.03
N THR A 38 19.73 -9.34 -17.94
CA THR A 38 20.69 -8.26 -17.64
C THR A 38 20.13 -7.22 -16.67
N ASN A 39 18.83 -6.90 -16.77
CA ASN A 39 18.22 -5.78 -16.05
C ASN A 39 17.16 -6.18 -15.02
N GLN A 40 17.03 -7.48 -14.70
CA GLN A 40 15.96 -8.02 -13.87
C GLN A 40 15.74 -7.21 -12.58
N SER A 41 16.83 -6.97 -11.84
CA SER A 41 16.78 -6.23 -10.57
C SER A 41 16.19 -4.82 -10.74
N LYS A 42 16.61 -4.08 -11.78
CA LYS A 42 16.11 -2.73 -12.06
C LYS A 42 14.65 -2.72 -12.50
N ILE A 43 14.27 -3.68 -13.35
CA ILE A 43 12.88 -3.83 -13.82
C ILE A 43 11.95 -3.99 -12.61
N PHE A 44 12.25 -4.95 -11.74
CA PHE A 44 11.40 -5.25 -10.60
C PHE A 44 11.51 -4.22 -9.48
N ARG A 45 12.68 -3.61 -9.24
CA ARG A 45 12.78 -2.48 -8.30
C ARG A 45 11.93 -1.30 -8.75
N ASN A 46 12.00 -0.93 -10.03
CA ASN A 46 11.20 0.18 -10.57
C ASN A 46 9.71 -0.15 -10.55
N ALA A 47 9.34 -1.39 -10.89
CA ALA A 47 7.96 -1.85 -10.74
C ALA A 47 7.51 -1.81 -9.27
N ALA A 48 8.35 -2.24 -8.31
CA ALA A 48 8.03 -2.17 -6.89
C ALA A 48 7.79 -0.73 -6.41
N LEU A 49 8.57 0.23 -6.92
CA LEU A 49 8.36 1.65 -6.66
C LEU A 49 7.05 2.15 -7.24
N TYR A 50 6.80 1.85 -8.52
CA TYR A 50 5.60 2.30 -9.22
C TYR A 50 4.31 1.72 -8.63
N HIS A 51 4.34 0.43 -8.25
CA HIS A 51 3.22 -0.26 -7.60
C HIS A 51 3.17 -0.02 -6.08
N GLU A 52 3.97 0.91 -5.56
CA GLU A 52 3.97 1.34 -4.16
C GLU A 52 4.23 0.18 -3.15
N TYR A 53 4.98 -0.85 -3.55
CA TYR A 53 5.41 -1.93 -2.65
C TYR A 53 6.57 -1.52 -1.74
N ILE A 54 7.33 -0.50 -2.14
CA ILE A 54 8.50 0.02 -1.41
C ILE A 54 8.52 1.55 -1.41
N HIS A 55 9.30 2.13 -0.48
CA HIS A 55 9.49 3.57 -0.40
C HIS A 55 10.51 4.06 -1.46
N PRO A 56 10.42 5.32 -1.96
CA PRO A 56 11.39 5.89 -2.91
C PRO A 56 12.85 5.83 -2.46
N GLU A 57 13.08 5.87 -1.15
CA GLU A 57 14.41 5.78 -0.54
C GLU A 57 14.98 4.36 -0.51
N THR A 58 14.14 3.35 -0.74
CA THR A 58 14.55 1.95 -0.76
C THR A 58 15.37 1.67 -2.03
N LEU A 59 16.67 1.53 -1.87
CA LEU A 59 17.60 1.23 -2.96
C LEU A 59 17.87 -0.28 -3.06
N LEU A 60 18.01 -0.94 -1.90
CA LEU A 60 18.42 -2.34 -1.82
C LEU A 60 17.24 -3.23 -1.41
N LEU A 61 17.33 -4.51 -1.80
CA LEU A 61 16.32 -5.49 -1.43
C LEU A 61 16.30 -5.74 0.08
N GLU A 62 17.46 -5.66 0.74
CA GLU A 62 17.58 -5.82 2.19
C GLU A 62 16.80 -4.76 2.96
N ASP A 63 16.84 -3.50 2.50
CA ASP A 63 16.04 -2.42 3.05
C ASP A 63 14.55 -2.72 2.91
N ALA A 64 14.12 -3.21 1.74
CA ALA A 64 12.73 -3.60 1.49
C ALA A 64 12.27 -4.74 2.41
N LEU A 65 13.12 -5.73 2.64
CA LEU A 65 12.85 -6.88 3.51
C LEU A 65 12.91 -6.54 5.00
N SER A 66 13.68 -5.51 5.38
CA SER A 66 13.70 -5.02 6.77
C SER A 66 12.36 -4.40 7.19
N VAL A 67 11.65 -3.79 6.23
CA VAL A 67 10.32 -3.22 6.44
C VAL A 67 9.24 -4.28 6.24
N ASN A 68 9.35 -5.10 5.18
CA ASN A 68 8.39 -6.15 4.84
C ASN A 68 8.84 -7.50 5.43
N THR A 69 8.70 -7.65 6.75
CA THR A 69 9.14 -8.86 7.46
C THR A 69 8.09 -9.97 7.45
N GLY A 70 8.53 -11.23 7.63
CA GLY A 70 7.64 -12.39 7.75
C GLY A 70 7.12 -12.95 6.41
N ARG A 71 6.12 -13.83 6.47
CA ARG A 71 5.50 -14.39 5.25
C ARG A 71 4.60 -13.31 4.61
N PRO A 72 4.62 -13.16 3.27
CA PRO A 72 5.23 -14.06 2.28
C PRO A 72 6.70 -13.77 1.94
N TRP A 73 7.31 -12.70 2.45
CA TRP A 73 8.62 -12.20 1.99
C TRP A 73 9.85 -12.91 2.55
N ALA A 74 9.71 -13.71 3.62
CA ALA A 74 10.80 -14.37 4.34
C ALA A 74 11.77 -15.22 3.51
N GLU A 75 11.39 -15.60 2.29
CA GLU A 75 12.20 -16.43 1.37
C GLU A 75 12.56 -15.69 0.07
N SER A 76 12.35 -14.37 0.00
CA SER A 76 12.58 -13.60 -1.23
C SER A 76 14.08 -13.34 -1.40
N THR A 77 14.68 -13.87 -2.47
CA THR A 77 16.11 -13.69 -2.77
C THR A 77 16.35 -12.66 -3.87
N SER A 78 15.29 -12.19 -4.53
CA SER A 78 15.37 -11.24 -5.64
C SER A 78 14.22 -10.23 -5.60
N TRP A 79 14.42 -9.08 -6.26
CA TRP A 79 13.34 -8.11 -6.51
C TRP A 79 12.16 -8.72 -7.28
N MET A 80 12.44 -9.70 -8.15
CA MET A 80 11.42 -10.46 -8.87
C MET A 80 10.54 -11.26 -7.90
N ASP A 81 11.15 -12.04 -7.01
CA ASP A 81 10.43 -12.85 -6.02
C ASP A 81 9.64 -11.96 -5.05
N PHE A 82 10.26 -10.87 -4.61
CA PHE A 82 9.61 -9.86 -3.78
C PHE A 82 8.36 -9.31 -4.47
N CYS A 83 8.47 -8.81 -5.71
CA CYS A 83 7.33 -8.26 -6.45
C CYS A 83 6.25 -9.30 -6.74
N HIS A 84 6.64 -10.53 -7.06
CA HIS A 84 5.70 -11.60 -7.34
C HIS A 84 4.93 -12.01 -6.08
N ARG A 85 5.60 -12.13 -4.93
CA ARG A 85 4.98 -12.43 -3.63
C ARG A 85 4.12 -11.27 -3.14
N SER A 86 4.57 -10.02 -3.32
CA SER A 86 3.78 -8.82 -3.05
C SER A 86 2.52 -8.81 -3.92
N PHE A 87 2.64 -8.99 -5.24
CA PHE A 87 1.48 -9.08 -6.14
C PHE A 87 0.52 -10.19 -5.73
N GLN A 88 1.01 -11.38 -5.38
CA GLN A 88 0.17 -12.48 -4.91
C GLN A 88 -0.54 -12.14 -3.60
N LEU A 89 0.13 -11.44 -2.68
CA LEU A 89 -0.49 -10.96 -1.45
C LEU A 89 -1.61 -9.97 -1.79
N TYR A 90 -1.32 -8.95 -2.59
CA TYR A 90 -2.31 -7.95 -3.01
C TYR A 90 -3.47 -8.55 -3.82
N ALA A 91 -3.22 -9.53 -4.69
CA ALA A 91 -4.24 -10.22 -5.47
C ALA A 91 -5.09 -11.20 -4.63
N LYS A 92 -4.51 -11.84 -3.62
CA LYS A 92 -5.25 -12.67 -2.66
C LYS A 92 -6.10 -11.83 -1.72
N LEU A 93 -5.58 -10.68 -1.30
CA LEU A 93 -6.30 -9.75 -0.45
C LEU A 93 -7.33 -8.94 -1.24
N GLY A 94 -7.12 -8.75 -2.55
CA GLY A 94 -8.02 -8.05 -3.45
C GLY A 94 -8.14 -8.69 -4.82
N GLY A 95 -9.27 -9.33 -5.08
CA GLY A 95 -9.69 -9.66 -6.44
C GLY A 95 -10.03 -8.38 -7.21
N GLY A 96 -9.02 -7.72 -7.79
CA GLY A 96 -9.22 -6.65 -8.79
C GLY A 96 -8.31 -5.44 -8.61
N GLU A 97 -7.52 -5.15 -9.64
CA GLU A 97 -6.69 -3.94 -9.80
C GLU A 97 -7.52 -2.66 -9.61
N ARG A 98 -7.18 -1.87 -8.58
CA ARG A 98 -7.24 -0.39 -8.48
C ARG A 98 -7.03 0.02 -7.01
N ALA A 99 -5.77 0.07 -6.58
CA ALA A 99 -5.43 0.79 -5.35
C ALA A 99 -5.39 2.30 -5.69
N CYS A 100 -6.27 3.07 -5.06
CA CYS A 100 -6.28 4.53 -5.13
C CYS A 100 -5.13 5.05 -4.28
N SER A 101 -4.12 5.64 -4.92
CA SER A 101 -2.91 6.14 -4.27
C SER A 101 -3.25 7.10 -3.10
N ARG A 102 -2.62 6.82 -1.95
CA ARG A 102 -2.39 7.71 -0.78
C ARG A 102 -3.32 7.64 0.44
N ALA A 103 -4.48 6.99 0.40
CA ALA A 103 -5.28 6.80 1.61
C ALA A 103 -6.10 5.50 1.58
N CYS A 104 -6.08 4.77 2.69
CA CYS A 104 -6.77 3.49 2.86
C CYS A 104 -8.16 3.63 3.47
N ILE A 105 -8.37 4.62 4.34
CA ILE A 105 -9.68 5.00 4.89
C ILE A 105 -9.83 6.51 4.77
N VAL A 106 -10.92 6.96 4.15
CA VAL A 106 -11.22 8.38 3.91
C VAL A 106 -12.59 8.71 4.47
N ALA A 107 -12.64 9.63 5.44
CA ALA A 107 -13.88 10.23 5.90
C ALA A 107 -14.14 11.49 5.07
N SER A 108 -15.30 11.54 4.41
CA SER A 108 -15.72 12.69 3.61
C SER A 108 -17.06 13.22 4.07
N ARG A 109 -17.24 14.53 3.92
CA ARG A 109 -18.54 15.18 4.10
C ARG A 109 -19.17 15.39 2.73
N SER A 110 -20.33 14.82 2.52
CA SER A 110 -21.16 15.10 1.35
C SER A 110 -22.17 16.20 1.70
N ARG A 111 -21.93 17.43 1.23
CA ARG A 111 -22.94 18.49 1.19
C ARG A 111 -23.12 18.90 -0.27
N SER A 112 -24.25 18.55 -0.88
CA SER A 112 -24.64 18.97 -2.23
C SER A 112 -23.56 18.78 -3.31
N THR A 113 -23.59 17.63 -4.01
CA THR A 113 -22.77 17.28 -5.19
C THR A 113 -21.24 17.30 -5.06
N LYS A 114 -20.67 17.87 -3.99
CA LYS A 114 -19.23 17.87 -3.73
C LYS A 114 -18.93 17.14 -2.42
N SER A 115 -18.09 16.11 -2.52
CA SER A 115 -17.50 15.41 -1.39
C SER A 115 -16.17 16.08 -1.04
N THR A 116 -16.06 16.62 0.18
CA THR A 116 -14.80 17.13 0.70
C THR A 116 -14.23 16.11 1.67
N VAL A 117 -12.97 15.71 1.47
CA VAL A 117 -12.24 14.88 2.43
C VAL A 117 -12.03 15.69 3.70
N LEU A 118 -12.48 15.16 4.83
CA LEU A 118 -12.31 15.78 6.13
C LEU A 118 -11.13 15.21 6.90
N TRP A 119 -10.80 13.94 6.65
CA TRP A 119 -9.84 13.18 7.43
C TRP A 119 -9.51 11.86 6.70
N CYS A 120 -8.28 11.38 6.77
CA CYS A 120 -7.93 10.06 6.25
C CYS A 120 -6.78 9.39 7.02
N LEU A 121 -6.74 8.05 6.97
CA LEU A 121 -5.60 7.26 7.43
C LEU A 121 -4.64 6.94 6.29
N PRO A 122 -3.32 6.91 6.55
CA PRO A 122 -2.33 6.58 5.55
C PRO A 122 -2.35 5.08 5.24
N GLN A 123 -2.02 4.72 4.00
CA GLN A 123 -2.00 3.33 3.54
C GLN A 123 -1.01 2.44 4.29
N SER A 124 0.05 3.02 4.87
CA SER A 124 0.99 2.30 5.73
C SER A 124 0.41 1.91 7.09
N TYR A 125 -0.72 2.49 7.48
CA TYR A 125 -1.32 2.31 8.81
C TYR A 125 -2.46 1.29 8.80
N VAL A 126 -3.33 1.33 7.80
CA VAL A 126 -4.44 0.37 7.69
C VAL A 126 -4.05 -0.78 6.78
N ARG A 127 -4.35 -1.99 7.22
CA ARG A 127 -4.12 -3.20 6.45
C ARG A 127 -4.78 -3.08 5.06
N PRO A 128 -4.06 -3.42 3.97
CA PRO A 128 -4.67 -3.49 2.64
C PRO A 128 -5.91 -4.39 2.68
N PHE A 129 -7.03 -3.90 2.14
CA PHE A 129 -8.33 -4.60 2.15
C PHE A 129 -8.86 -4.89 3.56
N ALA A 130 -8.48 -4.09 4.55
CA ALA A 130 -9.10 -4.15 5.87
C ALA A 130 -10.62 -4.11 5.73
N HIS A 131 -11.29 -5.05 6.37
CA HIS A 131 -12.72 -4.97 6.51
C HIS A 131 -13.03 -3.71 7.31
N CYS A 132 -13.83 -2.80 6.75
CA CYS A 132 -14.21 -1.55 7.40
C CYS A 132 -15.73 -1.52 7.54
N GLU A 133 -16.20 -1.37 8.76
CA GLU A 133 -17.60 -1.15 9.08
C GLU A 133 -17.78 0.23 9.71
N HIS A 134 -18.88 0.90 9.36
CA HIS A 134 -19.25 2.14 10.02
C HIS A 134 -20.73 2.11 10.36
N ASP A 135 -21.05 2.34 11.63
CA ASP A 135 -22.42 2.52 12.10
C ASP A 135 -22.44 3.34 13.40
N ASN A 136 -23.52 4.10 13.64
CA ASN A 136 -23.76 4.87 14.86
C ASN A 136 -22.59 5.77 15.33
N GLY A 137 -21.83 6.35 14.39
CA GLY A 137 -20.70 7.24 14.68
C GLY A 137 -19.40 6.50 15.05
N TYR A 138 -19.40 5.18 14.94
CA TYR A 138 -18.22 4.32 15.09
C TYR A 138 -17.72 3.87 13.72
N LEU A 139 -16.40 3.76 13.62
CA LEU A 139 -15.70 3.15 12.51
C LEU A 139 -14.87 2.00 13.08
N VAL A 140 -15.01 0.80 12.54
CA VAL A 140 -14.26 -0.39 12.93
C VAL A 140 -13.48 -0.90 11.73
N PHE A 141 -12.19 -1.18 11.89
CA PHE A 141 -11.37 -1.78 10.84
C PHE A 141 -10.31 -2.75 11.34
N ASP A 142 -9.79 -3.58 10.42
CA ASP A 142 -8.71 -4.53 10.71
C ASP A 142 -7.32 -3.86 10.81
N ARG A 143 -6.57 -4.18 11.87
CA ARG A 143 -5.15 -3.86 11.99
C ARG A 143 -4.26 -4.88 11.27
N MET A 144 -2.99 -4.52 11.10
CA MET A 144 -1.94 -5.41 10.62
C MET A 144 -1.68 -6.58 11.60
N SER A 145 -1.96 -6.40 12.89
CA SER A 145 -1.76 -7.38 13.98
C SER A 145 -2.90 -8.41 14.14
N GLU A 146 -3.82 -8.52 13.18
CA GLU A 146 -5.06 -9.33 13.27
C GLU A 146 -6.11 -8.83 14.29
N GLU A 147 -5.83 -7.72 14.97
CA GLU A 147 -6.75 -7.07 15.90
C GLU A 147 -7.74 -6.14 15.18
N LYS A 148 -8.80 -5.73 15.90
CA LYS A 148 -9.78 -4.75 15.42
C LYS A 148 -9.53 -3.42 16.09
N GLU A 149 -9.60 -2.36 15.30
CA GLU A 149 -9.48 -0.99 15.77
C GLU A 149 -10.81 -0.28 15.69
N VAL A 150 -11.13 0.53 16.72
CA VAL A 150 -12.40 1.23 16.83
C VAL A 150 -12.15 2.72 16.99
N TRP A 151 -12.72 3.50 16.07
CA TRP A 151 -12.66 4.95 16.05
C TRP A 151 -14.06 5.51 16.27
N ARG A 152 -14.13 6.71 16.88
CA ARG A 152 -15.38 7.44 17.07
C ARG A 152 -15.15 8.92 16.81
N LEU A 153 -16.17 9.61 16.31
CA LEU A 153 -16.14 11.07 16.19
C LEU A 153 -15.95 11.74 17.55
N ALA A 154 -14.98 12.66 17.64
CA ALA A 154 -14.74 13.44 18.84
C ALA A 154 -15.94 14.31 19.24
N SER A 155 -16.76 14.75 18.28
CA SER A 155 -18.00 15.50 18.54
C SER A 155 -19.06 14.68 19.27
N ASP A 156 -19.03 13.36 19.11
CA ASP A 156 -20.00 12.43 19.70
C ASP A 156 -19.51 11.92 21.06
N PHE A 157 -18.31 12.34 21.47
CA PHE A 157 -17.73 12.05 22.76
C PHE A 157 -18.21 13.10 23.77
N SER A 158 -19.29 12.80 24.48
CA SER A 158 -19.71 13.59 25.64
C SER A 158 -18.61 13.57 26.71
N THR A 159 -18.29 14.71 27.32
CA THR A 159 -17.27 14.89 28.37
C THR A 159 -17.44 13.98 29.61
N GLU A 160 -18.58 13.30 29.73
CA GLU A 160 -18.87 12.29 30.77
C GLU A 160 -18.53 10.85 30.35
N GLY A 161 -18.19 10.63 29.09
CA GLY A 161 -17.80 9.33 28.55
C GLY A 161 -16.41 8.95 29.05
N LYS A 162 -16.33 7.94 29.92
CA LYS A 162 -15.03 7.33 30.25
C LYS A 162 -14.49 6.63 29.00
N ALA A 163 -13.27 6.97 28.58
CA ALA A 163 -12.53 6.14 27.63
C ALA A 163 -12.50 4.69 28.14
N ALA A 164 -12.47 3.71 27.24
CA ALA A 164 -12.42 2.31 27.62
C ALA A 164 -11.17 2.05 28.48
N ILE A 165 -11.35 1.95 29.80
CA ILE A 165 -10.25 1.82 30.78
C ILE A 165 -9.41 0.56 30.48
N HIS A 166 -10.06 -0.47 29.91
CA HIS A 166 -9.44 -1.76 29.59
C HIS A 166 -8.79 -1.82 28.20
N SER A 167 -8.96 -0.78 27.37
CA SER A 167 -8.40 -0.72 26.02
C SER A 167 -8.13 0.74 25.64
N PRO A 168 -7.18 1.40 26.32
CA PRO A 168 -6.78 2.76 25.96
C PRO A 168 -6.13 2.77 24.57
N PRO A 169 -6.16 3.91 23.85
CA PRO A 169 -5.45 4.03 22.59
C PRO A 169 -3.95 3.80 22.80
N ASP A 170 -3.33 3.03 21.92
CA ASP A 170 -1.88 2.87 21.92
C ASP A 170 -1.16 4.01 21.19
N VAL A 171 0.18 3.96 21.18
CA VAL A 171 1.03 4.98 20.55
C VAL A 171 0.73 5.12 19.06
N GLU A 172 0.52 4.01 18.35
CA GLU A 172 0.26 4.04 16.90
C GLU A 172 -1.08 4.72 16.59
N GLN A 173 -2.11 4.45 17.40
CA GLN A 173 -3.42 5.10 17.29
C GLN A 173 -3.35 6.61 17.59
N MET A 174 -2.57 7.00 18.60
CA MET A 174 -2.34 8.40 18.94
C MET A 174 -1.61 9.14 17.81
N ASP A 175 -0.56 8.54 17.25
CA ASP A 175 0.21 9.12 16.15
C ASP A 175 -0.61 9.22 14.86
N ALA A 176 -1.38 8.19 14.52
CA ALA A 176 -2.27 8.21 13.36
C ALA A 176 -3.36 9.30 13.50
N SER A 177 -3.93 9.46 14.69
CA SER A 177 -4.91 10.51 14.98
C SER A 177 -4.31 11.91 14.84
N ALA A 178 -3.13 12.14 15.41
CA ALA A 178 -2.43 13.42 15.32
C ALA A 178 -2.01 13.74 13.87
N CYS A 179 -1.49 12.75 13.14
CA CYS A 179 -1.11 12.90 11.74
C CYS A 179 -2.32 13.30 10.89
N ALA A 180 -3.42 12.56 11.01
CA ALA A 180 -4.61 12.82 10.22
C ALA A 180 -5.30 14.16 10.59
N ALA A 181 -5.12 14.66 11.83
CA ALA A 181 -5.55 15.99 12.23
C ALA A 181 -4.74 17.12 11.58
N THR A 182 -3.42 16.94 11.38
CA THR A 182 -2.58 18.00 10.76
C THR A 182 -2.80 18.15 9.25
N VAL A 183 -3.18 17.06 8.56
CA VAL A 183 -3.25 17.06 7.09
C VAL A 183 -4.56 17.66 6.55
N TYR A 184 -5.67 17.57 7.28
CA TYR A 184 -7.01 17.90 6.75
C TYR A 184 -7.85 18.90 7.56
N HIS A 185 -7.33 19.43 8.68
CA HIS A 185 -7.96 20.58 9.33
C HIS A 185 -7.63 21.89 8.58
N GLN A 186 -8.52 22.30 7.68
CA GLN A 186 -8.67 23.69 7.21
C GLN A 186 -10.13 24.13 7.30
#